data_AF-A0A8D7ZZL2-F1
#
_entry.id   AF-A0A8D7ZZL2-F1
#
_cell.length_a   1.000
_cell.length_b   1.000
_cell.length_c   1.000
_cell.angle_alpha   90.00
_cell.angle_beta   90.00
_cell.angle_gamma   90.00
#
_symmetry.space_group_name_H-M   'P 1'
#
loop_
_entity.id
_entity.type
_entity.pdbx_description
1 polymer ?
#
loop_
_entity_poly.entity_id
_entity_poly.type
_entity_poly.pdbx_seq_one_letter_code
_entity_poly.pdbx_strand_id
1 'polypeptide(L)'
;MAHFTLFKLSDIRNFMECLKHALPVRVQEVHVIGLPRIGAAIGDLILNFASAEMKRRIFFHSTLEDAMKQLDQSLLPVEYGGVQDARDIVERLRKRLEDGRDTLIQLDELEIDGEPYAAFWNQGQDEDVE
;
A
#
# COMPACT_ATOMS: atom_id res chain seq x y z
N MET A 1 10.01 -8.64 17.41
CA MET A 1 10.18 -7.24 17.84
C MET A 1 11.23 -6.48 17.02
N ALA A 2 12.29 -7.12 16.49
CA ALA A 2 13.32 -6.46 15.68
C ALA A 2 12.80 -5.81 14.37
N HIS A 3 11.68 -6.28 13.81
CA HIS A 3 11.13 -5.72 12.57
C HIS A 3 10.57 -4.29 12.73
N PHE A 4 10.14 -3.90 13.93
CA PHE A 4 9.57 -2.56 14.14
C PHE A 4 10.66 -1.48 14.15
N THR A 5 11.84 -1.80 14.69
CA THR A 5 13.00 -0.89 14.66
C THR A 5 13.56 -0.68 13.26
N LEU A 6 13.09 -1.43 12.25
CA LEU A 6 13.47 -1.24 10.86
C LEU A 6 12.76 -0.05 10.21
N PHE A 7 11.62 0.38 10.77
CA PHE A 7 10.83 1.48 10.22
C PHE A 7 10.93 2.72 11.11
N LYS A 8 11.34 3.84 10.54
CA LYS A 8 11.27 5.14 11.20
C LYS A 8 9.85 5.69 11.10
N LEU A 9 9.50 6.60 12.02
CA LEU A 9 8.23 7.33 11.96
C LEU A 9 8.06 8.11 10.63
N SER A 10 9.16 8.62 10.08
CA SER A 10 9.18 9.26 8.76
C SER A 10 8.75 8.32 7.65
N ASP A 11 9.13 7.04 7.74
CA ASP A 11 8.85 6.06 6.69
C ASP A 11 7.35 5.73 6.67
N ILE A 12 6.72 5.63 7.84
CA ILE A 12 5.27 5.45 7.98
C ILE A 12 4.54 6.67 7.39
N ARG A 13 4.98 7.90 7.73
CA ARG A 13 4.38 9.13 7.17
C ARG A 13 4.49 9.17 5.64
N ASN A 14 5.69 8.94 5.11
CA ASN A 14 5.94 8.96 3.67
C ASN A 14 5.13 7.89 2.95
N PHE A 15 5.02 6.70 3.53
CA PHE A 15 4.18 5.63 2.99
C PHE A 15 2.71 6.05 2.88
N MET A 16 2.15 6.70 3.90
CA MET A 16 0.78 7.20 3.86
C MET A 16 0.55 8.28 2.80
N GLU A 17 1.55 9.11 2.52
CA GLU A 17 1.51 10.08 1.42
C GLU A 17 1.63 9.41 0.06
N CYS A 18 2.50 8.42 -0.09
CA CYS A 18 2.60 7.62 -1.31
C CYS A 18 1.28 6.91 -1.65
N LEU A 19 0.59 6.33 -0.65
CA LEU A 19 -0.72 5.71 -0.84
C LEU A 19 -1.79 6.67 -1.37
N LYS A 20 -1.69 7.97 -1.06
CA LYS A 20 -2.65 8.99 -1.50
C LYS A 20 -2.29 9.60 -2.85
N HIS A 21 -1.00 9.86 -3.08
CA HIS A 21 -0.55 10.75 -4.16
C HIS A 21 0.30 10.07 -5.22
N ALA A 22 1.02 9.00 -4.88
CA ALA A 22 1.99 8.38 -5.78
C ALA A 22 1.46 7.12 -6.47
N LEU A 23 0.47 6.45 -5.87
CA LEU A 23 -0.06 5.21 -6.43
C LEU A 23 -1.36 5.48 -7.20
N PRO A 24 -1.41 5.19 -8.52
CA PRO A 24 -2.64 5.29 -9.32
C PRO A 24 -3.57 4.09 -9.07
N VAL A 25 -3.72 3.68 -7.80
CA VAL A 25 -4.60 2.59 -7.37
C VAL A 25 -5.46 3.03 -6.21
N ARG A 26 -6.74 2.72 -6.29
CA ARG A 26 -7.70 2.97 -5.21
C ARG A 26 -7.66 1.83 -4.20
N VAL A 27 -6.96 2.05 -3.09
CA VAL A 27 -7.00 1.16 -1.93
C VAL A 27 -8.43 1.05 -1.43
N GLN A 28 -9.04 -0.15 -1.44
CA GLN A 28 -10.39 -0.34 -0.94
C GLN A 28 -10.39 -0.63 0.56
N GLU A 29 -9.61 -1.63 0.99
CA GLU A 29 -9.55 -2.09 2.38
C GLU A 29 -8.12 -2.54 2.72
N VAL A 30 -7.70 -2.32 3.96
CA VAL A 30 -6.41 -2.73 4.52
C VAL A 30 -6.68 -3.47 5.81
N HIS A 31 -6.36 -4.75 5.87
CA HIS A 31 -6.58 -5.60 7.03
C HIS A 31 -5.26 -5.91 7.72
N VAL A 32 -5.10 -5.45 8.96
CA VAL A 32 -3.93 -5.72 9.79
C VAL A 32 -4.31 -6.75 10.84
N ILE A 33 -3.62 -7.90 10.84
CA ILE A 33 -3.96 -9.06 11.69
C ILE A 33 -2.78 -9.37 12.62
N GLY A 34 -3.08 -9.72 13.88
CA GLY A 34 -2.06 -10.27 14.79
C GLY A 34 -1.10 -9.23 15.34
N LEU A 35 -1.58 -8.00 15.54
CA LEU A 35 -0.81 -6.95 16.22
C LEU A 35 -0.43 -7.40 17.65
N PRO A 36 0.84 -7.25 18.07
CA PRO A 36 1.24 -7.54 19.44
C PRO A 36 0.52 -6.61 20.42
N ARG A 37 0.62 -6.84 21.74
CA ARG A 37 -0.05 -5.99 22.76
C ARG A 37 0.28 -4.48 22.68
N ILE A 38 1.45 -4.11 22.18
CA ILE A 38 1.85 -2.71 21.90
C ILE A 38 1.15 -2.15 20.63
N GLY A 39 0.54 -3.03 19.85
CA GLY A 39 -0.04 -2.77 18.55
C GLY A 39 -1.23 -1.81 18.55
N ALA A 40 -1.90 -1.58 19.68
CA ALA A 40 -2.86 -0.49 19.79
C ALA A 40 -2.18 0.87 19.58
N ALA A 41 -1.04 1.12 20.26
CA ALA A 41 -0.27 2.34 20.08
C ALA A 41 0.31 2.48 18.66
N ILE A 42 0.65 1.35 18.02
CA ILE A 42 1.12 1.33 16.62
C ILE A 42 -0.04 1.63 15.66
N GLY A 43 -1.21 1.05 15.91
CA GLY A 43 -2.42 1.34 15.15
C GLY A 43 -2.78 2.82 15.23
N ASP A 44 -2.79 3.39 16.43
CA ASP A 44 -3.03 4.81 16.66
C ASP A 44 -2.01 5.70 15.94
N LEU A 45 -0.74 5.31 15.94
CA LEU A 45 0.32 6.02 15.21
C LEU A 45 0.09 6.01 13.70
N ILE A 46 -0.21 4.84 13.11
CA ILE A 46 -0.50 4.71 11.67
C ILE A 46 -1.75 5.53 11.32
N LEU A 47 -2.80 5.43 12.14
CA LEU A 47 -4.02 6.20 11.95
C LEU A 47 -3.75 7.70 12.04
N ASN A 48 -2.88 8.17 12.93
CA ASN A 48 -2.57 9.61 13.04
C ASN A 48 -2.02 10.22 11.74
N PHE A 49 -1.32 9.44 10.91
CA PHE A 49 -0.85 9.88 9.60
C PHE A 49 -1.89 9.66 8.47
N ALA A 50 -2.93 8.87 8.73
CA ALA A 50 -3.98 8.57 7.77
C ALA A 50 -5.01 9.71 7.65
N SER A 51 -5.47 9.98 6.43
CA SER A 51 -6.63 10.86 6.20
C SER A 51 -7.91 10.22 6.76
N ALA A 52 -8.94 11.03 7.04
CA ALA A 52 -10.24 10.51 7.52
C ALA A 52 -10.84 9.45 6.58
N GLU A 53 -10.61 9.58 5.27
CA GLU A 53 -11.02 8.58 4.30
C GLU A 53 -10.22 7.28 4.43
N MET A 54 -8.89 7.36 4.54
CA MET A 54 -8.04 6.18 4.66
C MET A 54 -8.26 5.45 5.99
N LYS A 55 -8.49 6.18 7.10
CA LYS A 55 -8.84 5.59 8.40
C LYS A 55 -10.05 4.66 8.31
N ARG A 56 -11.05 5.00 7.49
CA ARG A 56 -12.27 4.17 7.29
C ARG A 56 -12.01 2.89 6.51
N ARG A 57 -10.85 2.77 5.85
CA ARG A 57 -10.44 1.62 5.05
C ARG A 57 -9.45 0.71 5.79
N ILE A 58 -8.94 1.12 6.95
CA ILE A 58 -7.97 0.34 7.73
C ILE A 58 -8.71 -0.37 8.87
N PHE A 59 -8.60 -1.70 8.88
CA PHE A 59 -9.23 -2.58 9.87
C PHE A 59 -8.15 -3.32 10.66
N PHE A 60 -8.27 -3.26 11.98
CA PHE A 60 -7.38 -3.96 12.90
C PHE A 60 -8.08 -5.19 13.48
N HIS A 61 -7.48 -6.35 13.27
CA HIS A 61 -7.98 -7.64 13.72
C HIS A 61 -7.03 -8.23 14.76
N SER A 62 -7.56 -8.56 15.93
CA SER A 62 -6.79 -9.22 17.00
C SER A 62 -6.45 -10.66 16.64
N THR A 63 -7.38 -11.35 15.99
CA THR A 63 -7.26 -12.76 15.58
C THR A 63 -7.50 -12.91 14.08
N LEU A 64 -6.99 -14.02 13.52
CA LEU A 64 -7.25 -14.37 12.13
C LEU A 64 -8.74 -14.68 11.90
N GLU A 65 -9.41 -15.31 12.86
CA GLU A 65 -10.84 -15.64 12.80
C GLU A 65 -11.72 -14.40 12.64
N ASP A 66 -11.37 -13.28 13.30
CA ASP A 66 -12.08 -12.02 13.15
C ASP A 66 -11.91 -11.42 11.76
N ALA A 67 -10.70 -11.51 11.19
CA ALA A 67 -10.42 -11.04 9.84
C ALA A 67 -11.17 -11.85 8.77
N MET A 68 -11.28 -13.18 8.96
CA MET A 68 -11.99 -14.09 8.04
C MET A 68 -13.49 -13.80 7.91
N LYS A 69 -14.09 -13.04 8.82
CA LYS A 69 -15.49 -12.60 8.72
C LYS A 69 -15.69 -11.52 7.64
N GLN A 70 -14.63 -10.80 7.30
CA GLN A 70 -14.64 -9.71 6.31
C GLN A 70 -13.91 -10.08 5.02
N LEU A 71 -12.96 -11.01 5.10
CA LEU A 71 -12.15 -11.44 3.96
C LEU A 71 -12.79 -12.60 3.21
N ASP A 72 -12.66 -12.59 1.88
CA ASP A 72 -13.08 -13.71 1.04
C ASP A 72 -12.09 -14.88 1.18
N GLN A 73 -12.56 -15.95 1.82
CA GLN A 73 -11.80 -17.17 2.08
C GLN A 73 -11.36 -17.89 0.80
N SER A 74 -12.05 -17.67 -0.33
CA SER A 74 -11.69 -18.28 -1.61
C SER A 74 -10.35 -17.77 -2.17
N LEU A 75 -9.93 -16.58 -1.73
CA LEU A 75 -8.70 -15.91 -2.17
C LEU A 75 -7.52 -16.15 -1.22
N LEU A 76 -7.79 -16.63 -0.01
CA LEU A 76 -6.77 -16.79 1.02
C LEU A 76 -6.04 -18.14 0.89
N PRO A 77 -4.75 -18.18 1.24
CA PRO A 77 -4.02 -19.42 1.46
C PRO A 77 -4.64 -20.29 2.55
N VAL A 78 -4.44 -21.61 2.45
CA VAL A 78 -4.86 -22.60 3.46
C VAL A 78 -4.32 -22.32 4.86
N GLU A 79 -3.11 -21.78 4.96
CA GLU A 79 -2.48 -21.38 6.24
C GLU A 79 -3.22 -20.23 6.93
N TYR A 80 -3.99 -19.45 6.18
CA TYR A 80 -4.82 -18.36 6.68
C TYR A 80 -6.32 -18.72 6.73
N GLY A 81 -6.65 -20.02 6.64
CA GLY A 81 -8.03 -20.51 6.69
C GLY A 81 -8.79 -20.41 5.36
N GLY A 82 -8.10 -20.18 4.24
CA GLY A 82 -8.69 -20.20 2.91
C GLY A 82 -8.56 -21.56 2.22
N VAL A 83 -8.66 -21.54 0.88
CA VAL A 83 -8.65 -22.74 0.03
C VAL A 83 -7.51 -22.79 -0.98
N GLN A 84 -6.74 -21.70 -1.11
CA GLN A 84 -5.65 -21.62 -2.07
C GLN A 84 -4.36 -22.24 -1.51
N ASP A 85 -3.54 -22.85 -2.37
CA ASP A 85 -2.16 -23.20 -1.99
C ASP A 85 -1.27 -21.95 -2.05
N ALA A 86 -0.57 -21.64 -0.96
CA ALA A 86 0.36 -20.51 -0.88
C ALA A 86 1.47 -20.57 -1.95
N ARG A 87 1.97 -21.77 -2.25
CA ARG A 87 3.02 -21.98 -3.26
C ARG A 87 2.50 -21.65 -4.65
N ASP A 88 1.27 -22.07 -4.96
CA ASP A 88 0.65 -21.76 -6.24
C ASP A 88 0.39 -20.27 -6.39
N ILE A 89 -0.01 -19.57 -5.33
CA ILE A 89 -0.15 -18.10 -5.36
C ILE A 89 1.19 -17.43 -5.68
N VAL A 90 2.27 -17.84 -4.98
CA VAL A 90 3.61 -17.30 -5.19
C VAL A 90 4.10 -17.59 -6.61
N GLU A 91 3.88 -18.80 -7.11
CA GLU A 91 4.31 -19.18 -8.46
C GLU A 91 3.52 -18.44 -9.55
N ARG A 92 2.21 -18.26 -9.37
CA ARG A 92 1.41 -17.41 -10.28
C ARG A 92 1.89 -15.96 -10.30
N LEU A 93 2.24 -15.41 -9.13
CA LEU A 93 2.79 -14.06 -9.06
C LEU A 93 4.16 -13.99 -9.76
N ARG A 94 5.06 -14.93 -9.49
CA ARG A 94 6.37 -15.02 -10.14
C ARG A 94 6.22 -15.07 -11.66
N LYS A 95 5.40 -15.98 -12.17
CA LYS A 95 5.14 -16.11 -13.61
C LYS A 95 4.61 -14.81 -14.22
N ARG A 96 3.64 -14.15 -13.57
CA ARG A 96 3.12 -12.86 -14.03
C ARG A 96 4.20 -11.77 -14.08
N LEU A 97 5.12 -11.76 -13.11
CA LEU A 97 6.24 -10.81 -13.10
C LEU A 97 7.28 -11.13 -14.18
N GLU A 98 7.54 -12.41 -14.43
CA GLU A 98 8.41 -12.87 -15.52
C GLU A 98 7.83 -12.51 -16.89
N ASP A 99 6.54 -12.80 -17.12
CA ASP A 99 5.82 -12.49 -18.35
C ASP A 99 5.77 -10.96 -18.62
N GLY A 100 5.67 -10.16 -17.55
CA GLY A 100 5.64 -8.69 -17.61
C GLY A 100 7.01 -8.02 -17.50
N ARG A 101 8.10 -8.78 -17.43
CA ARG A 101 9.43 -8.25 -17.08
C ARG A 101 9.88 -7.12 -18.00
N ASP A 102 9.73 -7.30 -19.30
CA ASP A 102 10.22 -6.32 -20.28
C ASP A 102 9.42 -5.02 -20.19
N THR A 103 8.10 -5.09 -19.97
CA THR A 103 7.28 -3.91 -19.70
C THR A 103 7.69 -3.22 -18.41
N LEU A 104 7.96 -3.97 -17.33
CA LEU A 104 8.40 -3.39 -16.06
C LEU A 104 9.71 -2.62 -16.21
N ILE A 105 10.67 -3.14 -17.00
CA ILE A 105 11.92 -2.44 -17.28
C ILE A 105 11.68 -1.19 -18.12
N GLN A 106 10.79 -1.26 -19.12
CA GLN A 106 10.44 -0.09 -19.93
C GLN A 106 9.75 1.02 -19.12
N LEU A 107 9.03 0.67 -18.05
CA LEU A 107 8.43 1.67 -17.17
C LEU A 107 9.48 2.50 -16.41
N ASP A 108 10.71 2.00 -16.24
CA ASP A 108 11.81 2.79 -15.65
C ASP A 108 12.30 3.88 -16.62
N GLU A 109 12.05 3.74 -17.92
CA GLU A 109 12.35 4.73 -18.97
C GLU A 109 11.19 5.71 -19.19
N LEU A 110 10.08 5.57 -18.47
CA LEU A 110 8.91 6.41 -18.65
C LEU A 110 9.19 7.84 -18.16
N GLU A 111 9.28 8.77 -19.11
CA GLU A 111 9.39 10.19 -18.84
C GLU A 111 8.08 10.93 -19.17
N ILE A 112 7.84 12.03 -18.46
CA ILE A 112 6.72 12.92 -18.78
C ILE A 112 7.13 13.79 -19.97
N ASP A 113 6.44 13.66 -21.10
CA ASP A 113 6.60 14.59 -22.21
C ASP A 113 6.14 15.99 -21.76
N GLY A 114 7.10 16.89 -21.57
CA GLY A 114 6.87 18.23 -21.08
C GLY A 114 6.36 19.21 -22.13
N GLU A 115 6.49 18.93 -23.44
CA GLU A 115 6.15 19.90 -24.49
C GLU A 115 4.66 20.30 -24.48
N PRO A 116 3.69 19.36 -24.36
CA PRO A 116 2.27 19.70 -24.33
C PRO A 116 1.84 20.43 -23.04
N TYR A 117 2.62 20.30 -21.96
CA TYR A 117 2.29 20.84 -20.64
C TYR A 117 3.12 22.07 -20.26
N ALA A 118 4.02 22.55 -21.14
CA ALA A 118 4.89 23.70 -20.87
C ALA A 118 4.10 24.94 -20.42
N ALA A 119 2.93 25.18 -21.01
CA ALA A 119 2.05 26.29 -20.63
C ALA A 119 1.43 26.13 -19.23
N PHE A 120 1.28 24.90 -18.72
CA PHE A 120 0.70 24.60 -17.41
C PHE A 120 1.73 24.76 -16.29
N TRP A 121 2.98 24.35 -16.53
CA TRP A 121 4.08 24.47 -15.57
C TRP A 121 4.65 25.89 -15.46
N ASN A 122 4.55 26.69 -16.54
CA ASN A 122 4.95 28.10 -16.53
C ASN A 122 3.97 29.01 -15.76
N GLN A 123 2.74 28.55 -15.47
CA GLN A 123 1.76 29.34 -14.71
C GLN A 123 2.06 29.40 -13.21
N GLY A 124 2.83 28.44 -12.67
CA GLY A 124 3.19 28.40 -11.25
C GLY A 124 4.46 29.18 -10.88
N GLN A 125 5.16 29.79 -11.85
CA GLN A 125 6.34 30.62 -11.57
C GLN A 125 6.02 32.10 -11.30
N ASP A 126 4.78 32.54 -11.58
CA ASP A 126 4.40 33.95 -11.47
C ASP A 126 3.59 34.29 -10.20
N GLU A 127 3.25 33.33 -9.33
CA GLU A 127 2.39 33.60 -8.15
C GLU A 127 3.02 33.46 -6.75
N ASP A 128 4.29 33.09 -6.57
CA ASP A 128 4.90 33.10 -5.22
C ASP A 128 6.41 33.44 -5.21
N VAL A 129 6.76 34.73 -5.28
CA VAL A 129 7.80 35.38 -4.44
C VAL A 129 7.43 36.87 -4.22
N GLU A 130 6.56 37.13 -3.25
CA GLU A 130 6.68 38.28 -2.33
C GLU A 130 6.32 37.84 -0.90
#